data_AF-A0A1G6H3I4-F1
#
_entry.id   AF-A0A1G6H3I4-F1
#
_cell.length_a   1.000
_cell.length_b   1.000
_cell.length_c   1.000
_cell.angle_alpha   90.00
_cell.angle_beta   90.00
_cell.angle_gamma   90.00
#
_symmetry.space_group_name_H-M   'P 1'
#
loop_
_entity.id
_entity.type
_entity.pdbx_description
1 polymer ?
#
loop_
_entity_poly.entity_id
_entity_poly.type
_entity_poly.pdbx_seq_one_letter_code
_entity_poly.pdbx_strand_id
1 'polypeptide(L)'
;MLHLCLILILAHIVDMDQRYSVEGKTNPSMINVGVALIFFNLITYLVGHRASMFDVADSEASVSEFFVGLFYLVIQVVCTVWSVKVAGQLNRSQAFWGIITFIFTPIALVVLGSKDVFMEPEFAAVYSKHKSDYFLETIKLKKDYERDELTADEYRAKLALAEEKHTTSLNAEMQKMEAVLERKHEFEVIAKVEGDGTPIVVTDKCPACGMTLSQTDDVCPDCGLQLR
;
A
#
# COMPACT_ATOMS: atom_id res chain seq x y z
N MET A 1 -6.24 -18.82 13.87
CA MET A 1 -5.03 -18.11 14.34
C MET A 1 -4.05 -17.78 13.22
N LEU A 2 -3.72 -18.69 12.29
CA LEU A 2 -2.77 -18.42 11.20
C LEU A 2 -3.10 -17.17 10.34
N HIS A 3 -4.38 -16.92 10.06
CA HIS A 3 -4.80 -15.75 9.27
C HIS A 3 -4.53 -14.39 9.94
N LEU A 4 -4.56 -14.32 11.27
CA LEU A 4 -4.32 -13.07 12.02
C LEU A 4 -2.82 -12.71 12.06
N CYS A 5 -1.93 -13.70 12.23
CA CYS A 5 -0.49 -13.48 12.13
C CYS A 5 -0.07 -13.03 10.73
N LEU A 6 -0.69 -13.59 9.68
CA LEU A 6 -0.35 -13.21 8.32
C LEU A 6 -0.78 -11.77 8.01
N ILE A 7 -1.95 -11.33 8.50
CA ILE A 7 -2.42 -9.94 8.34
C ILE A 7 -1.46 -8.95 9.02
N LEU A 8 -0.93 -9.28 10.20
CA LEU A 8 0.02 -8.42 10.93
C LEU A 8 1.40 -8.37 10.27
N ILE A 9 1.90 -9.49 9.73
CA ILE A 9 3.17 -9.53 8.98
C ILE A 9 3.05 -8.75 7.67
N LEU A 10 1.91 -8.86 6.99
CA LEU A 10 1.64 -8.10 5.77
C LEU A 10 1.52 -6.60 6.04
N ALA A 11 0.95 -6.20 7.18
CA ALA A 11 0.90 -4.78 7.58
C ALA A 11 2.30 -4.21 7.84
N HIS A 12 3.21 -4.98 8.45
CA HIS A 12 4.56 -4.52 8.74
C HIS A 12 5.48 -4.41 7.51
N ILE A 13 5.27 -5.27 6.50
CA ILE A 13 6.09 -5.26 5.26
C ILE A 13 5.68 -4.11 4.31
N VAL A 14 4.43 -3.64 4.40
CA VAL A 14 3.90 -2.52 3.59
C VAL A 14 4.60 -1.18 3.88
N ASP A 15 5.29 -1.06 5.03
CA ASP A 15 5.83 0.20 5.53
C ASP A 15 7.21 0.60 4.95
N MET A 16 7.89 -0.28 4.21
CA MET A 16 9.34 -0.12 3.98
C MET A 16 9.81 0.50 2.64
N ASP A 17 8.96 0.91 1.71
CA ASP A 17 9.47 1.49 0.44
C ASP A 17 8.45 2.38 -0.30
N GLN A 18 8.21 3.61 0.17
CA GLN A 18 7.42 4.60 -0.58
C GLN A 18 8.22 5.89 -0.81
N ARG A 19 8.79 6.02 -2.02
CA ARG A 19 9.07 7.34 -2.59
C ARG A 19 7.77 7.89 -3.14
N TYR A 20 7.26 8.94 -2.53
CA TYR A 20 5.90 9.43 -2.75
C TYR A 20 5.77 10.20 -4.06
N SER A 21 5.02 9.66 -5.03
CA SER A 21 4.34 10.46 -6.05
C SER A 21 2.83 10.39 -5.81
N VAL A 22 2.23 11.52 -5.41
CA VAL A 22 0.81 11.61 -5.03
C VAL A 22 -0.05 11.79 -6.29
N GLU A 23 0.02 10.84 -7.22
CA GLU A 23 -0.87 10.77 -8.39
C GLU A 23 -1.52 9.39 -8.55
N GLY A 24 -1.94 8.78 -7.45
CA GLY A 24 -2.74 7.55 -7.51
C GLY A 24 -4.22 7.85 -7.76
N LYS A 25 -4.73 7.63 -8.98
CA LYS A 25 -6.17 7.44 -9.22
C LYS A 25 -6.58 6.08 -8.64
N THR A 26 -7.58 6.05 -7.75
CA THR A 26 -8.19 4.80 -7.27
C THR A 26 -8.67 3.96 -8.47
N ASN A 27 -8.48 2.65 -8.42
CA ASN A 27 -8.96 1.73 -9.45
C ASN A 27 -10.24 1.01 -8.96
N PRO A 28 -11.44 1.64 -9.07
CA PRO A 28 -12.69 1.08 -8.53
C PRO A 28 -13.01 -0.29 -9.14
N SER A 29 -12.58 -0.56 -10.37
CA SER A 29 -12.73 -1.87 -11.01
C SER A 29 -12.03 -2.99 -10.24
N MET A 30 -10.84 -2.77 -9.69
CA MET A 30 -10.14 -3.81 -8.91
C MET A 30 -10.84 -4.09 -7.59
N ILE A 31 -11.34 -3.04 -6.93
CA ILE A 31 -12.13 -3.17 -5.71
C ILE A 31 -13.38 -4.00 -5.99
N ASN A 32 -14.13 -3.65 -7.05
CA ASN A 32 -15.36 -4.36 -7.40
C ASN A 32 -15.10 -5.84 -7.74
N VAL A 33 -14.03 -6.14 -8.48
CA VAL A 33 -13.65 -7.54 -8.77
C VAL A 33 -13.25 -8.29 -7.51
N GLY A 34 -12.45 -7.67 -6.63
CA GLY A 34 -12.07 -8.25 -5.35
C GLY A 34 -13.30 -8.56 -4.49
N VAL A 35 -14.23 -7.62 -4.34
CA VAL A 35 -15.49 -7.82 -3.61
C VAL A 35 -16.35 -8.91 -4.26
N ALA A 36 -16.48 -8.91 -5.59
CA ALA A 36 -17.23 -9.95 -6.30
C ALA A 36 -16.66 -11.36 -6.07
N LEU A 37 -15.33 -11.50 -6.03
CA LEU A 37 -14.67 -12.78 -5.71
C LEU A 37 -14.91 -13.21 -4.25
N ILE A 38 -15.02 -12.28 -3.31
CA ILE A 38 -15.40 -12.59 -1.91
C ILE A 38 -16.82 -13.15 -1.88
N PHE A 39 -17.78 -12.46 -2.52
CA PHE A 39 -19.16 -12.93 -2.59
C PHE A 39 -19.27 -14.28 -3.31
N PHE A 40 -18.53 -14.48 -4.39
CA PHE A 40 -18.52 -15.73 -5.12
C PHE A 40 -17.98 -16.88 -4.26
N ASN A 41 -16.86 -16.68 -3.57
CA ASN A 41 -16.32 -17.66 -2.61
C ASN A 41 -17.30 -17.92 -1.45
N LEU A 42 -18.02 -16.90 -0.97
CA LEU A 42 -19.01 -17.08 0.08
C LEU A 42 -20.21 -17.90 -0.42
N ILE A 43 -20.70 -17.64 -1.64
CA ILE A 43 -21.79 -18.39 -2.25
C ILE A 43 -21.37 -19.84 -2.51
N THR A 44 -20.19 -20.09 -3.09
CA THR A 44 -19.70 -21.44 -3.32
C THR A 44 -19.44 -22.18 -2.02
N TYR A 45 -18.98 -21.50 -0.97
CA TYR A 45 -18.90 -22.06 0.38
C TYR A 45 -20.28 -22.45 0.90
N LEU A 46 -21.25 -21.52 0.91
CA LEU A 46 -22.59 -21.77 1.45
C LEU A 46 -23.39 -22.84 0.67
N VAL A 47 -23.25 -22.89 -0.65
CA VAL A 47 -23.91 -23.87 -1.52
C VAL A 47 -23.16 -25.21 -1.51
N GLY A 48 -21.83 -25.19 -1.49
CA GLY A 48 -20.96 -26.36 -1.57
C GLY A 48 -20.77 -27.10 -0.25
N HIS A 49 -20.90 -26.45 0.92
CA HIS A 49 -20.76 -27.12 2.23
C HIS A 49 -21.90 -28.08 2.59
N ARG A 50 -22.82 -28.38 1.66
CA ARG A 50 -23.74 -29.51 1.80
C ARG A 50 -23.23 -30.81 1.19
N ALA A 51 -22.16 -30.78 0.39
CA ALA A 51 -21.47 -32.00 -0.03
C ALA A 51 -20.59 -32.46 1.14
N SER A 52 -21.15 -33.35 1.97
CA SER A 52 -20.48 -33.91 3.14
C SER A 52 -19.14 -34.55 2.77
N MET A 53 -18.15 -34.39 3.64
CA MET A 53 -16.86 -35.12 3.64
C MET A 53 -16.95 -36.66 3.52
N PHE A 54 -18.16 -37.23 3.43
CA PHE A 54 -18.42 -38.67 3.44
C PHE A 54 -18.56 -39.31 2.04
N ASP A 55 -18.67 -38.54 0.96
CA ASP A 55 -18.82 -39.08 -0.40
C ASP A 55 -17.50 -39.21 -1.18
N VAL A 56 -16.36 -38.87 -0.57
CA VAL A 56 -15.02 -38.91 -1.22
C VAL A 56 -14.52 -40.36 -1.45
N ALA A 57 -15.24 -41.37 -0.98
CA ALA A 57 -14.87 -42.77 -1.14
C ALA A 57 -15.37 -43.41 -2.45
N ASP A 58 -16.36 -42.83 -3.12
CA ASP A 58 -16.79 -43.31 -4.45
C ASP A 58 -16.11 -42.47 -5.54
N SER A 59 -15.26 -43.14 -6.32
CA SER A 59 -14.20 -42.58 -7.17
C SER A 59 -14.65 -41.78 -8.39
N GLU A 60 -15.88 -41.29 -8.45
CA GLU A 60 -16.34 -40.40 -9.51
C GLU A 60 -16.30 -38.96 -9.03
N ALA A 61 -15.07 -38.47 -8.78
CA ALA A 61 -14.84 -37.03 -8.70
C ALA A 61 -15.43 -36.41 -9.96
N SER A 62 -16.53 -35.67 -9.78
CA SER A 62 -17.37 -35.26 -10.88
C SER A 62 -16.52 -34.40 -11.83
N VAL A 63 -16.55 -34.69 -13.13
CA VAL A 63 -15.82 -33.92 -14.16
C VAL A 63 -16.06 -32.41 -14.00
N SER A 64 -17.23 -32.03 -13.48
CA SER A 64 -17.58 -30.67 -13.07
C SER A 64 -16.65 -30.03 -12.03
N GLU A 65 -16.26 -30.73 -10.96
CA GLU A 65 -15.38 -30.18 -9.92
C GLU A 65 -14.00 -29.83 -10.48
N PHE A 66 -13.47 -30.70 -11.36
CA PHE A 66 -12.22 -30.44 -12.05
C PHE A 66 -12.29 -29.16 -12.89
N PHE A 67 -13.38 -28.98 -13.67
CA PHE A 67 -13.57 -27.77 -14.47
C PHE A 67 -13.75 -26.52 -13.63
N VAL A 68 -14.45 -26.60 -12.49
CA VAL A 68 -14.59 -25.48 -11.56
C VAL A 68 -13.22 -25.08 -11.01
N GLY A 69 -12.43 -26.06 -10.53
CA GLY A 69 -11.07 -25.80 -10.05
C GLY A 69 -10.15 -25.17 -11.11
N LEU A 70 -10.19 -25.69 -12.33
CA LEU A 70 -9.44 -25.14 -13.46
C LEU A 70 -9.86 -23.69 -13.78
N PHE A 71 -11.16 -23.42 -13.77
CA PHE A 71 -11.70 -22.08 -14.01
C PHE A 71 -11.24 -21.07 -12.93
N TYR A 72 -11.27 -21.47 -11.66
CA TYR A 72 -10.73 -20.65 -10.56
C TYR A 72 -9.25 -20.36 -10.74
N LEU A 73 -8.45 -21.35 -11.13
CA LEU A 73 -7.02 -21.18 -11.37
C LEU A 73 -6.75 -20.18 -12.51
N VAL A 74 -7.53 -20.24 -13.60
CA VAL A 74 -7.42 -19.25 -14.70
C VAL A 74 -7.73 -17.84 -14.21
N ILE A 75 -8.81 -17.65 -13.43
CA ILE A 75 -9.15 -16.33 -12.85
C ILE A 75 -8.02 -15.83 -11.97
N GLN A 76 -7.45 -16.68 -11.12
CA GLN A 76 -6.36 -16.35 -10.21
C GLN A 76 -5.11 -15.88 -10.95
N VAL A 77 -4.72 -16.58 -12.02
CA VAL A 77 -3.58 -16.18 -12.88
C VAL A 77 -3.84 -14.82 -13.53
N VAL A 78 -5.03 -14.60 -14.10
CA VAL A 78 -5.40 -13.33 -14.73
C VAL A 78 -5.36 -12.18 -13.72
N CYS A 79 -5.92 -12.38 -12.52
CA CYS A 79 -5.90 -11.38 -11.46
C CYS A 79 -4.48 -11.07 -10.97
N THR A 80 -3.61 -12.09 -10.91
CA THR A 80 -2.20 -11.94 -10.52
C THR A 80 -1.44 -11.08 -11.52
N VAL A 81 -1.58 -11.37 -12.82
CA VAL A 81 -0.96 -10.57 -13.89
C VAL A 81 -1.47 -9.12 -13.86
N TRP A 82 -2.78 -8.93 -13.67
CA TRP A 82 -3.38 -7.61 -13.58
C TRP A 82 -2.86 -6.83 -12.35
N SER A 83 -2.78 -7.48 -11.20
CA SER A 83 -2.25 -6.90 -9.96
C SER A 83 -0.79 -6.47 -10.11
N VAL A 84 0.06 -7.31 -10.69
CA VAL A 84 1.47 -6.98 -10.97
C VAL A 84 1.59 -5.73 -11.85
N LYS A 85 0.77 -5.63 -12.91
CA LYS A 85 0.76 -4.47 -13.79
C LYS A 85 0.34 -3.19 -13.05
N VAL A 86 -0.70 -3.26 -12.22
CA VAL A 86 -1.17 -2.11 -11.44
C VAL A 86 -0.18 -1.73 -10.35
N ALA A 87 0.44 -2.70 -9.67
CA ALA A 87 1.50 -2.46 -8.70
C ALA A 87 2.69 -1.73 -9.34
N GLY A 88 3.09 -2.11 -10.55
CA GLY A 88 4.12 -1.41 -11.31
C GLY A 88 3.74 0.03 -11.67
N GLN A 89 2.47 0.29 -12.00
CA GLN A 89 1.96 1.65 -12.24
C GLN A 89 1.93 2.51 -10.97
N LEU A 90 1.78 1.88 -9.81
CA LEU A 90 1.76 2.53 -8.49
C LEU A 90 3.16 2.63 -7.85
N ASN A 91 4.24 2.31 -8.58
CA ASN A 91 5.61 2.24 -8.06
C ASN A 91 5.77 1.33 -6.82
N ARG A 92 4.96 0.27 -6.71
CA ARG A 92 5.05 -0.73 -5.63
C ARG A 92 5.81 -1.97 -6.10
N SER A 93 6.32 -2.77 -5.16
CA SER A 93 7.00 -4.04 -5.46
C SER A 93 6.10 -5.01 -6.22
N GLN A 94 6.40 -5.23 -7.51
CA GLN A 94 5.64 -6.12 -8.40
C GLN A 94 5.65 -7.56 -7.92
N ALA A 95 6.80 -8.07 -7.48
CA ALA A 95 6.94 -9.45 -7.01
C ALA A 95 6.10 -9.71 -5.76
N PHE A 96 6.14 -8.78 -4.80
CA PHE A 96 5.35 -8.86 -3.57
C PHE A 96 3.85 -8.94 -3.86
N TRP A 97 3.34 -8.02 -4.70
CA TRP A 97 1.93 -7.99 -5.06
C TRP A 97 1.52 -9.20 -5.91
N GLY A 98 2.41 -9.73 -6.75
CA GLY A 98 2.18 -10.99 -7.46
C GLY A 98 1.97 -12.16 -6.51
N ILE A 99 2.86 -12.33 -5.53
CA ILE A 99 2.77 -13.43 -4.54
C ILE A 99 1.51 -13.28 -3.68
N ILE A 100 1.23 -12.07 -3.17
CA ILE A 100 0.06 -11.83 -2.33
C ILE A 100 -1.24 -12.03 -3.10
N THR A 101 -1.31 -11.57 -4.34
CA THR A 101 -2.51 -11.77 -5.17
C THR A 101 -2.69 -13.23 -5.53
N PHE A 102 -1.61 -13.98 -5.72
CA PHE A 102 -1.73 -15.40 -5.96
C PHE A 102 -2.30 -16.12 -4.73
N ILE A 103 -1.85 -15.83 -3.51
CA ILE A 103 -2.33 -16.55 -2.32
C ILE A 103 -3.69 -16.02 -1.83
N PHE A 104 -3.91 -14.70 -1.91
CA PHE A 104 -5.06 -14.00 -1.34
C PHE A 104 -5.72 -13.07 -2.37
N THR A 105 -6.04 -13.58 -3.56
CA THR A 105 -6.59 -12.81 -4.69
C THR A 105 -7.64 -11.75 -4.30
N PRO A 106 -8.74 -12.08 -3.60
CA PRO A 106 -9.77 -11.09 -3.31
C PRO A 106 -9.27 -9.95 -2.41
N ILE A 107 -8.55 -10.28 -1.34
CA ILE A 107 -8.04 -9.30 -0.37
C ILE A 107 -7.00 -8.42 -1.05
N ALA A 108 -6.08 -9.03 -1.79
CA ALA A 108 -5.03 -8.33 -2.52
C ALA A 108 -5.60 -7.30 -3.51
N LEU A 109 -6.63 -7.67 -4.28
CA LEU A 109 -7.28 -6.77 -5.23
C LEU A 109 -8.00 -5.62 -4.53
N VAL A 110 -8.64 -5.87 -3.38
CA VAL A 110 -9.29 -4.82 -2.58
C VAL A 110 -8.23 -3.87 -2.01
N VAL A 111 -7.14 -4.37 -1.43
CA VAL A 111 -6.09 -3.52 -0.83
C VAL A 111 -5.28 -2.79 -1.91
N LEU A 112 -5.01 -3.41 -3.06
CA LEU A 112 -4.30 -2.75 -4.15
C LEU A 112 -5.18 -1.72 -4.88
N GLY A 113 -6.49 -1.98 -4.97
CA GLY A 113 -7.47 -1.05 -5.52
C GLY A 113 -7.81 0.09 -4.55
N SER A 114 -7.80 -0.20 -3.25
CA SER A 114 -7.96 0.78 -2.17
C SER A 114 -6.68 1.59 -2.05
N LYS A 115 -6.78 2.88 -2.30
CA LYS A 115 -5.66 3.80 -2.20
C LYS A 115 -5.33 4.03 -0.72
N ASP A 116 -4.52 3.16 -0.13
CA ASP A 116 -3.79 3.51 1.09
C ASP A 116 -2.40 3.99 0.67
N VAL A 117 -2.34 5.27 0.28
CA VAL A 117 -1.12 6.03 0.55
C VAL A 117 -1.25 6.37 2.02
N PHE A 118 -0.53 5.65 2.87
CA PHE A 118 -0.36 6.06 4.25
C PHE A 118 0.42 7.37 4.19
N MET A 119 -0.29 8.49 4.09
CA MET A 119 0.33 9.80 4.20
C MET A 119 0.48 10.05 5.69
N GLU A 120 1.72 10.31 6.11
CA GLU A 120 1.95 10.84 7.45
C GLU A 120 1.04 12.07 7.65
N PRO A 121 0.52 12.27 8.87
CA PRO A 121 -0.46 13.32 9.15
C PRO A 121 0.03 14.71 8.73
N GLU A 122 1.35 14.94 8.78
CA GLU A 122 1.98 16.18 8.34
C GLU A 122 1.85 16.40 6.81
N PHE A 123 2.08 15.37 6.00
CA PHE A 123 1.86 15.43 4.55
C PHE A 123 0.37 15.51 4.19
N ALA A 124 -0.48 14.77 4.90
CA ALA A 124 -1.93 14.83 4.69
C ALA A 124 -2.48 16.25 4.93
N ALA A 125 -1.98 16.94 5.95
CA ALA A 125 -2.35 18.32 6.24
C ALA A 125 -1.97 19.28 5.09
N VAL A 126 -0.71 19.22 4.61
CA VAL A 126 -0.23 20.04 3.49
C VAL A 126 -1.06 19.78 2.23
N TYR A 127 -1.26 18.51 1.88
CA TYR A 127 -2.05 18.11 0.72
C TYR A 127 -3.50 18.61 0.81
N SER A 128 -4.14 18.44 1.98
CA SER A 128 -5.54 18.86 2.19
C SER A 128 -5.72 20.37 2.05
N LYS A 129 -4.74 21.15 2.51
CA LYS A 129 -4.72 22.61 2.41
C LYS A 129 -4.67 23.06 0.94
N HIS A 130 -3.69 22.59 0.17
CA HIS A 130 -3.57 22.95 -1.26
C HIS A 130 -4.79 22.51 -2.06
N LYS A 131 -5.33 21.32 -1.78
CA LYS A 131 -6.55 20.85 -2.43
C LYS A 131 -7.76 21.74 -2.13
N SER A 132 -7.90 22.19 -0.88
CA SER A 132 -8.97 23.12 -0.49
C SER A 132 -8.80 24.49 -1.16
N ASP A 133 -7.57 25.03 -1.18
CA ASP A 133 -7.29 26.33 -1.79
C ASP A 133 -7.55 26.31 -3.31
N TYR A 134 -7.10 25.26 -4.00
CA TYR A 134 -7.40 25.05 -5.41
C TYR A 134 -8.90 24.94 -5.68
N PHE A 135 -9.64 24.20 -4.85
CA PHE A 135 -11.08 24.06 -4.98
C PHE A 135 -11.81 25.41 -4.83
N LEU A 136 -11.41 26.23 -3.85
CA LEU A 136 -11.99 27.56 -3.64
C LEU A 136 -11.69 28.50 -4.81
N GLU A 137 -10.47 28.47 -5.35
CA GLU A 137 -10.09 29.26 -6.53
C GLU A 137 -10.89 28.83 -7.77
N THR A 138 -11.08 27.52 -7.96
CA THR A 138 -11.89 26.96 -9.04
C THR A 138 -13.35 27.40 -8.95
N ILE A 139 -13.94 27.42 -7.75
CA ILE A 139 -15.30 27.92 -7.52
C ILE A 139 -15.40 29.41 -7.88
N LYS A 140 -14.41 30.22 -7.49
CA LYS A 140 -14.40 31.66 -7.82
C LYS A 140 -14.35 31.86 -9.32
N LEU A 141 -13.42 31.20 -10.02
CA LEU A 141 -13.31 31.26 -11.48
C LEU A 141 -14.62 30.83 -12.16
N LYS A 142 -15.28 29.79 -11.66
CA LYS A 142 -16.56 29.34 -12.19
C LYS A 142 -17.67 30.38 -11.99
N LYS A 143 -17.74 31.02 -10.82
CA LYS A 143 -18.71 32.10 -10.56
C LYS A 143 -18.47 33.33 -11.43
N ASP A 144 -17.23 33.69 -11.66
CA ASP A 144 -16.87 34.83 -12.52
C ASP A 144 -17.22 34.53 -13.99
N TYR A 145 -17.05 33.29 -14.43
CA TYR A 145 -17.53 32.83 -15.74
C TYR A 145 -19.06 32.85 -15.86
N GLU A 146 -19.79 32.35 -14.85
CA GLU A 146 -21.26 32.37 -14.81
C GLU A 146 -21.85 33.80 -14.75
N ARG A 147 -21.05 34.80 -14.36
CA ARG A 147 -21.39 36.23 -14.34
C ARG A 147 -21.02 36.96 -15.65
N ASP A 148 -20.56 36.24 -16.67
CA ASP A 148 -20.04 36.79 -17.92
C ASP A 148 -18.85 37.77 -17.74
N GLU A 149 -18.10 37.67 -16.63
CA GLU A 149 -16.90 38.47 -16.38
C GLU A 149 -15.64 37.88 -17.03
N LEU A 150 -15.75 36.64 -17.52
CA LEU A 150 -14.69 35.89 -18.16
C LEU A 150 -15.21 35.28 -19.45
N THR A 151 -14.44 35.40 -20.51
CA THR A 151 -14.67 34.60 -21.72
C THR A 151 -14.33 33.13 -21.47
N ALA A 152 -14.87 32.22 -22.30
CA ALA A 152 -14.60 30.79 -22.16
C ALA A 152 -13.10 30.45 -22.28
N ASP A 153 -12.35 31.18 -23.13
CA ASP A 153 -10.91 30.98 -23.32
C ASP A 153 -10.12 31.51 -22.12
N GLU A 154 -10.48 32.67 -21.57
CA GLU A 154 -9.86 33.21 -20.35
C GLU A 154 -10.13 32.32 -19.13
N TYR A 155 -11.34 31.77 -19.01
CA TYR A 155 -11.68 30.83 -17.95
C TYR A 155 -10.79 29.58 -18.01
N ARG A 156 -10.63 28.98 -19.20
CA ARG A 156 -9.75 27.81 -19.39
C ARG A 156 -8.29 28.13 -19.09
N ALA A 157 -7.81 29.28 -19.57
CA ALA A 157 -6.44 29.72 -19.33
C ALA A 157 -6.17 29.95 -17.83
N LYS A 158 -7.10 30.60 -17.12
CA LYS A 158 -6.98 30.82 -15.66
C LYS A 158 -7.08 29.52 -14.88
N LEU A 159 -7.91 28.57 -15.32
CA LEU A 159 -8.03 27.27 -14.67
C LEU A 159 -6.72 26.47 -14.80
N ALA A 160 -6.13 26.43 -15.99
CA ALA A 160 -4.83 25.79 -16.22
C ALA A 160 -3.71 26.45 -15.41
N LEU A 161 -3.69 27.79 -15.36
CA LEU A 161 -2.72 28.54 -14.56
C LEU A 161 -2.88 28.26 -13.05
N ALA A 162 -4.12 28.15 -12.56
CA ALA A 162 -4.39 27.79 -11.17
C ALA A 162 -3.92 26.35 -10.87
N GLU A 163 -4.21 25.39 -11.75
CA GLU A 163 -3.77 24.00 -11.62
C GLU A 163 -2.24 23.91 -11.55
N GLU A 164 -1.52 24.58 -12.47
CA GLU A 164 -0.06 24.64 -12.48
C GLU A 164 0.48 25.26 -11.18
N LYS A 165 -0.02 26.44 -10.80
CA LYS A 165 0.39 27.16 -9.59
C LYS A 165 0.24 26.30 -8.32
N HIS A 166 -0.92 25.66 -8.14
CA HIS A 166 -1.17 24.82 -6.96
C HIS A 166 -0.33 23.54 -6.98
N THR A 167 -0.11 22.95 -8.15
CA THR A 167 0.75 21.76 -8.31
C THR A 167 2.21 22.08 -7.98
N THR A 168 2.75 23.18 -8.52
CA THR A 168 4.12 23.62 -8.22
C THR A 168 4.30 23.96 -6.74
N SER A 169 3.32 24.66 -6.15
CA SER A 169 3.35 25.04 -4.73
C SER A 169 3.29 23.81 -3.82
N LEU A 170 2.38 22.87 -4.10
CA LEU A 170 2.27 21.61 -3.39
C LEU A 170 3.58 20.82 -3.47
N ASN A 171 4.14 20.62 -4.66
CA ASN A 171 5.39 19.87 -4.83
C ASN A 171 6.55 20.50 -4.06
N ALA A 172 6.67 21.83 -4.07
CA ALA A 172 7.71 22.54 -3.33
C ALA A 172 7.53 22.41 -1.80
N GLU A 173 6.30 22.42 -1.29
CA GLU A 173 6.04 22.26 0.15
C GLU A 173 6.22 20.80 0.59
N MET A 174 5.85 19.83 -0.24
CA MET A 174 6.09 18.41 -0.01
C MET A 174 7.59 18.11 0.11
N GLN A 175 8.43 18.62 -0.81
CA GLN A 175 9.89 18.44 -0.74
C GLN A 175 10.50 19.07 0.53
N LYS A 176 9.98 20.22 0.97
CA LYS A 176 10.44 20.84 2.22
C LYS A 176 10.07 20.00 3.43
N MET A 177 8.88 19.41 3.43
CA MET A 177 8.41 18.56 4.52
C MET A 177 9.19 17.25 4.58
N GLU A 178 9.49 16.64 3.43
CA GLU A 178 10.36 15.47 3.32
C GLU A 178 11.72 15.72 3.98
N ALA A 179 12.38 16.84 3.65
CA ALA A 179 13.64 17.23 4.28
C ALA A 179 13.54 17.53 5.79
N VAL A 180 12.35 17.87 6.30
CA VAL A 180 12.13 18.03 7.75
C VAL A 180 12.00 16.66 8.42
N LEU A 181 11.31 15.73 7.78
CA LEU A 181 11.09 14.38 8.29
C LEU A 181 12.37 13.54 8.29
N GLU A 182 13.16 13.60 7.22
CA GLU A 182 14.49 12.96 7.17
C GLU A 182 15.36 13.39 8.37
N ARG A 183 15.37 14.70 8.68
CA ARG A 183 16.08 15.22 9.86
C ARG A 183 15.46 14.74 11.17
N LYS A 184 14.13 14.70 11.30
CA LYS A 184 13.49 14.17 12.52
C LYS A 184 13.88 12.72 12.77
N HIS A 185 13.90 11.88 11.73
CA HIS A 185 14.32 10.49 11.84
C HIS A 185 15.80 10.35 12.22
N GLU A 186 16.69 11.18 11.67
CA GLU A 186 18.09 11.22 12.12
C GLU A 186 18.21 11.55 13.62
N PHE A 187 17.49 12.56 14.11
CA PHE A 187 17.53 12.95 15.53
C PHE A 187 16.90 11.91 16.45
N GLU A 188 15.84 11.21 16.03
CA GLU A 188 15.19 10.18 16.84
C GLU A 188 16.08 8.93 16.98
N VAL A 189 16.83 8.59 15.94
CA VAL A 189 17.88 7.54 15.99
C VAL A 189 19.01 7.94 16.95
N ILE A 190 19.37 9.23 17.01
CA ILE A 190 20.43 9.75 17.90
C ILE A 190 19.91 9.96 19.35
N ALA A 191 18.64 10.31 19.55
CA ALA A 191 18.08 10.61 20.88
C ALA A 191 17.78 9.35 21.71
N LYS A 192 17.72 8.18 21.08
CA LYS A 192 17.75 6.88 21.78
C LYS A 192 19.12 6.49 22.35
N VAL A 193 20.05 7.45 22.46
CA VAL A 193 21.31 7.30 23.19
C VAL A 193 21.05 7.59 24.67
N GLU A 194 20.78 6.55 25.46
CA GLU A 194 20.89 6.63 26.92
C GLU A 194 22.37 6.48 27.33
N GLY A 195 22.89 7.45 28.09
CA GLY A 195 24.12 7.33 28.87
C GLY A 195 25.43 7.38 28.07
N ASP A 196 26.28 8.36 28.42
CA ASP A 196 27.73 8.39 28.20
C ASP A 196 28.24 8.82 26.80
N GLY A 197 27.35 9.18 25.87
CA GLY A 197 27.74 9.90 24.65
C GLY A 197 28.49 9.08 23.59
N THR A 198 28.60 7.76 23.77
CA THR A 198 29.01 6.85 22.70
C THR A 198 27.78 6.41 21.90
N PRO A 199 27.73 6.62 20.58
CA PRO A 199 26.65 6.10 19.75
C PRO A 199 26.74 4.57 19.73
N ILE A 200 25.84 3.91 20.45
CA ILE A 200 25.71 2.45 20.41
C ILE A 200 24.70 2.15 19.31
N VAL A 201 25.13 1.47 18.25
CA VAL A 201 24.21 0.87 17.27
C VAL A 201 23.55 -0.31 17.99
N VAL A 202 22.43 -0.06 18.67
CA VAL A 202 21.60 -1.12 19.24
C VAL A 202 20.77 -1.71 18.11
N THR A 203 21.41 -2.53 17.29
CA THR A 203 20.66 -3.58 16.62
C THR A 203 20.48 -4.69 17.63
N ASP A 204 19.24 -5.00 18.01
CA ASP A 204 18.90 -6.17 18.82
C ASP A 204 19.39 -7.49 18.19
N LYS A 205 19.98 -7.43 16.99
CA LYS A 205 20.42 -8.54 16.18
C LYS A 205 21.91 -8.41 15.86
N CYS A 206 22.60 -9.54 15.89
CA CYS A 206 23.98 -9.64 15.41
C CYS A 206 24.07 -9.21 13.94
N PRO A 207 25.01 -8.33 13.55
CA PRO A 207 25.14 -7.88 12.17
C PRO A 207 25.59 -8.99 11.20
N ALA A 208 26.21 -10.06 11.71
CA ALA A 208 26.66 -11.17 10.87
C ALA A 208 25.58 -12.23 10.63
N CYS A 209 24.79 -12.60 11.65
CA CYS A 209 23.84 -13.72 11.56
C CYS A 209 22.38 -13.35 11.85
N GLY A 210 22.10 -12.15 12.33
CA GLY A 210 20.75 -11.70 12.65
C GLY A 210 20.16 -12.28 13.95
N MET A 211 20.91 -13.07 14.72
CA MET A 211 20.46 -13.61 16.01
C MET A 211 20.26 -12.49 17.03
N THR A 212 19.18 -12.58 17.82
CA THR A 212 18.88 -11.61 18.86
C THR A 212 19.94 -11.64 19.98
N LEU A 213 20.53 -10.50 20.30
CA LEU A 213 21.60 -10.38 21.30
C LEU A 213 21.03 -9.87 22.63
N SER A 214 21.54 -10.41 23.75
CA SER A 214 21.34 -9.79 25.06
C SER A 214 22.26 -8.58 25.18
N GLN A 215 21.84 -7.53 25.89
CA GLN A 215 22.65 -6.32 26.14
C GLN A 215 23.98 -6.61 26.88
N THR A 216 24.16 -7.84 27.39
CA THR A 216 25.34 -8.28 28.13
C THR A 216 26.34 -9.10 27.31
N ASP A 217 26.04 -9.42 26.05
CA ASP A 217 26.86 -10.35 25.26
C ASP A 217 28.00 -9.61 24.53
N ASP A 218 29.25 -9.86 24.92
CA ASP A 218 30.44 -9.33 24.24
C ASP A 218 30.76 -10.11 22.94
N VAL A 219 30.20 -11.31 22.79
CA VAL A 219 30.42 -12.22 21.66
C VAL A 219 29.07 -12.81 21.25
N CYS A 220 28.77 -12.78 19.96
CA CYS A 220 27.55 -13.41 19.45
C CYS A 220 27.56 -14.92 19.73
N PRO A 221 26.54 -15.47 20.41
CA PRO A 221 26.49 -16.90 20.78
C PRO A 221 26.36 -17.83 19.57
N ASP A 222 25.86 -17.34 18.43
CA ASP A 222 25.65 -18.14 17.23
C ASP A 222 26.88 -18.19 16.32
N CYS A 223 27.45 -17.03 16.02
CA CYS A 223 28.50 -16.90 15.01
C CYS A 223 29.88 -16.57 15.57
N GLY A 224 30.01 -16.33 16.88
CA GLY A 224 31.28 -16.04 17.54
C GLY A 224 31.88 -14.68 17.21
N LEU A 225 31.13 -13.78 16.56
CA LEU A 225 31.58 -12.42 16.26
C LEU A 225 31.76 -11.63 17.55
N GLN A 226 32.94 -11.02 17.73
CA GLN A 226 33.18 -10.06 18.82
C GLN A 226 32.44 -8.75 18.53
N LEU A 227 31.61 -8.31 19.48
CA LEU A 227 30.73 -7.14 19.36
C LEU A 227 31.34 -5.88 19.99
N ARG A 228 32.54 -6.00 20.60
CA ARG A 228 33.36 -4.93 21.17
C ARG A 228 34.74 -4.87 20.53
#